data_AF-A0A842V6F6-F1
#
_entry.id   AF-A0A842V6F6-F1
#
_cell.length_a   1.000
_cell.length_b   1.000
_cell.length_c   1.000
_cell.angle_alpha   90.00
_cell.angle_beta   90.00
_cell.angle_gamma   90.00
#
_symmetry.space_group_name_H-M   'P 1'
#
loop_
_entity.id
_entity.type
_entity.pdbx_description
1 polymer ?
#
loop_
_entity_poly.entity_id
_entity_poly.type
_entity_poly.pdbx_seq_one_letter_code
_entity_poly.pdbx_strand_id
1 'polypeptide(L)'
;MRKRMRKALKSPVAQFLFRFALGAVASFFYTLGLTMVIPLFFLVIFPYRDLGIGFVITVLMSVAFVSFAFFIWYGYTRSLKKTLYHLSLATLIPSVIAIILNFYSAEVFFATIQASAAEFETVRPLLESYLEQKVPKITTIIVGYFVIGLGLFVTSFSMKK
;
A
#
# COMPACT_ATOMS: atom_id res chain seq x y z
N MET A 1 33.47 19.80 -12.83
CA MET A 1 32.38 19.37 -11.91
C MET A 1 31.71 18.05 -12.32
N ARG A 2 31.17 17.92 -13.56
CA ARG A 2 30.52 16.67 -14.06
C ARG A 2 31.35 15.38 -13.92
N LYS A 3 32.68 15.42 -14.12
CA LYS A 3 33.56 14.23 -13.99
C LYS A 3 33.72 13.75 -12.53
N ARG A 4 33.69 14.64 -11.53
CA ARG A 4 33.76 14.27 -10.10
C ARG A 4 32.43 13.67 -9.62
N MET A 5 31.28 14.22 -10.04
CA MET A 5 29.96 13.60 -9.77
C MET A 5 29.82 12.20 -10.39
N ARG A 6 30.29 12.00 -11.64
CA ARG A 6 30.31 10.66 -12.26
C ARG A 6 31.20 9.65 -11.51
N LYS A 7 32.25 10.10 -10.82
CA LYS A 7 33.13 9.24 -10.02
C LYS A 7 32.52 8.92 -8.64
N ALA A 8 31.82 9.88 -8.03
CA ALA A 8 31.08 9.67 -6.78
C ALA A 8 29.92 8.66 -6.94
N LEU A 9 29.22 8.67 -8.08
CA LEU A 9 28.18 7.70 -8.45
C LEU A 9 28.68 6.27 -8.72
N LYS A 10 30.01 6.06 -8.76
CA LYS A 10 30.59 4.71 -8.90
C LYS A 10 30.86 4.03 -7.56
N SER A 11 30.71 4.71 -6.42
CA SER A 11 30.87 4.05 -5.13
C SER A 11 29.71 3.07 -4.92
N PRO A 12 29.97 1.89 -4.33
CA PRO A 12 28.92 0.91 -4.04
C PRO A 12 27.82 1.51 -3.14
N VAL A 13 28.20 2.41 -2.24
CA VAL A 13 27.28 3.14 -1.35
C VAL A 13 26.38 4.10 -2.13
N ALA A 14 26.91 4.87 -3.08
CA ALA A 14 26.10 5.79 -3.89
C ALA A 14 25.12 5.04 -4.79
N GLN A 15 25.53 3.89 -5.34
CA GLN A 15 24.64 3.03 -6.11
C GLN A 15 23.56 2.42 -5.22
N PHE A 16 23.90 1.99 -4.01
CA PHE A 16 22.92 1.49 -3.05
C PHE A 16 21.89 2.57 -2.68
N LEU A 17 22.34 3.78 -2.31
CA LEU A 17 21.45 4.89 -1.96
C LEU A 17 20.54 5.29 -3.12
N PHE A 18 21.08 5.33 -4.35
CA PHE A 18 20.28 5.61 -5.53
C PHE A 18 19.20 4.54 -5.77
N ARG A 19 19.55 3.26 -5.63
CA ARG A 19 18.62 2.14 -5.76
C ARG A 19 17.53 2.18 -4.69
N PHE A 20 17.94 2.48 -3.45
CA PHE A 20 17.01 2.62 -2.33
C PHE A 20 16.04 3.78 -2.56
N ALA A 21 16.54 4.96 -2.94
CA ALA A 21 15.71 6.13 -3.23
C ALA A 21 14.74 5.86 -4.39
N LEU A 22 15.21 5.26 -5.48
CA LEU A 22 14.37 4.92 -6.62
C LEU A 22 13.28 3.91 -6.24
N GLY A 23 13.65 2.89 -5.45
CA GLY A 23 12.69 1.91 -4.93
C GLY A 23 11.66 2.55 -4.00
N ALA A 24 12.09 3.46 -3.12
CA ALA A 24 11.20 4.19 -2.22
C ALA A 24 10.21 5.08 -2.99
N VAL A 25 10.67 5.80 -4.01
CA VAL A 25 9.81 6.63 -4.87
C VAL A 25 8.80 5.76 -5.63
N ALA A 26 9.25 4.66 -6.23
CA ALA A 26 8.35 3.75 -6.94
C ALA A 26 7.30 3.14 -6.00
N SER A 27 7.71 2.65 -4.83
CA SER A 27 6.80 2.12 -3.83
C SER A 27 5.81 3.18 -3.33
N PHE A 28 6.25 4.42 -3.11
CA PHE A 28 5.38 5.53 -2.71
C PHE A 28 4.26 5.78 -3.72
N PHE A 29 4.60 5.97 -5.01
CA PHE A 29 3.58 6.19 -6.05
C PHE A 29 2.66 4.98 -6.23
N TYR A 30 3.21 3.77 -6.15
CA TYR A 30 2.43 2.55 -6.25
C TYR A 30 1.39 2.44 -5.12
N THR A 31 1.81 2.62 -3.87
CA THR A 31 0.93 2.61 -2.70
C THR A 31 -0.09 3.76 -2.75
N LEU A 32 0.31 4.95 -3.19
CA LEU A 32 -0.61 6.07 -3.33
C LEU A 32 -1.70 5.78 -4.38
N GLY A 33 -1.32 5.22 -5.53
CA GLY A 33 -2.27 4.77 -6.55
C GLY A 33 -3.21 3.68 -6.04
N LEU A 34 -2.68 2.65 -5.37
CA LEU A 34 -3.51 1.57 -4.80
C LEU A 34 -4.48 2.07 -3.72
N THR A 35 -4.03 2.96 -2.84
CA THR A 35 -4.88 3.56 -1.79
C THR A 35 -6.05 4.33 -2.39
N MET A 36 -5.87 4.94 -3.55
CA MET A 36 -6.93 5.66 -4.26
C MET A 36 -7.96 4.72 -4.90
N VAL A 37 -7.54 3.58 -5.47
CA VAL A 37 -8.45 2.69 -6.24
C VAL A 37 -9.12 1.62 -5.39
N ILE A 38 -8.46 1.08 -4.36
CA ILE A 38 -9.00 -0.03 -3.57
C ILE A 38 -10.35 0.34 -2.92
N PRO A 39 -10.51 1.52 -2.28
CA PRO A 39 -11.82 1.93 -1.75
C PRO A 39 -12.89 2.09 -2.83
N LEU A 40 -12.49 2.54 -4.03
CA LEU A 40 -13.38 2.77 -5.16
C LEU A 40 -13.87 1.48 -5.80
N PHE A 41 -13.08 0.39 -5.74
CA PHE A 41 -13.47 -0.91 -6.27
C PHE A 41 -14.79 -1.42 -5.64
N PHE A 42 -15.00 -1.15 -4.35
CA PHE A 42 -16.23 -1.52 -3.66
C PHE A 42 -17.43 -0.65 -4.10
N LEU A 43 -17.20 0.64 -4.42
CA LEU A 43 -18.24 1.51 -4.96
C LEU A 43 -18.69 1.12 -6.38
N VAL A 44 -17.88 0.35 -7.11
CA VAL A 44 -18.25 -0.21 -8.42
C VAL A 44 -19.05 -1.50 -8.26
N ILE A 45 -18.72 -2.33 -7.26
CA ILE A 45 -19.42 -3.60 -6.99
C ILE A 45 -20.82 -3.34 -6.44
N PHE A 46 -20.99 -2.31 -5.61
CA PHE A 46 -22.30 -1.90 -5.13
C PHE A 46 -22.93 -0.91 -6.12
N PRO A 47 -24.19 -1.09 -6.54
CA PRO A 47 -24.84 -0.26 -7.56
C PRO A 47 -25.28 1.09 -6.96
N TYR A 48 -24.34 1.89 -6.46
CA TYR A 48 -24.59 3.29 -6.15
C TYR A 48 -24.61 4.07 -7.47
N ARG A 49 -25.78 4.63 -7.80
CA ARG A 49 -26.01 5.43 -9.01
C ARG A 49 -25.24 6.75 -8.93
N ASP A 50 -24.75 7.19 -10.10
CA ASP A 50 -23.98 8.40 -10.39
C ASP A 50 -22.58 8.49 -9.75
N LEU A 51 -21.66 7.67 -10.26
CA LEU A 51 -20.22 7.92 -10.13
C LEU A 51 -19.85 9.16 -10.94
N GLY A 52 -19.85 10.32 -10.28
CA GLY A 52 -19.53 11.61 -10.92
C GLY A 52 -18.08 11.70 -11.42
N ILE A 53 -17.76 12.82 -12.09
CA ILE A 53 -16.43 13.10 -12.69
C ILE A 53 -15.26 12.88 -11.71
N GLY A 54 -15.46 13.16 -10.42
CA GLY A 54 -14.45 12.93 -9.38
C GLY A 54 -13.98 11.47 -9.31
N PHE A 55 -14.90 10.50 -9.46
CA PHE A 55 -14.56 9.08 -9.50
C PHE A 55 -13.63 8.75 -10.67
N VAL A 56 -13.98 9.22 -11.87
CA VAL A 56 -13.20 8.99 -13.10
C VAL A 56 -11.79 9.57 -12.96
N ILE A 57 -11.68 10.80 -12.46
CA ILE A 57 -10.38 11.45 -12.23
C ILE A 57 -9.54 10.63 -11.22
N THR A 58 -10.13 10.18 -10.11
CA THR A 58 -9.40 9.38 -9.11
C THR A 58 -8.92 8.05 -9.68
N VAL A 59 -9.73 7.36 -10.49
CA VAL A 59 -9.32 6.13 -11.17
C VAL A 59 -8.18 6.39 -12.14
N LEU A 60 -8.28 7.44 -12.97
CA LEU A 60 -7.22 7.80 -13.92
C LEU A 60 -5.90 8.16 -13.23
N MET A 61 -5.96 8.94 -12.15
CA MET A 61 -4.78 9.28 -11.35
C MET A 61 -4.16 8.04 -10.70
N SER A 62 -4.99 7.14 -10.17
CA SER A 62 -4.51 5.87 -9.62
C SER A 62 -3.78 5.04 -10.67
N VAL A 63 -4.38 4.85 -11.85
CA VAL A 63 -3.76 4.11 -12.96
C VAL A 63 -2.44 4.77 -13.37
N ALA A 64 -2.39 6.10 -13.43
CA ALA A 64 -1.17 6.83 -13.75
C ALA A 64 -0.06 6.57 -12.72
N PHE A 65 -0.37 6.63 -11.42
CA PHE A 65 0.62 6.39 -10.36
C PHE A 65 1.10 4.93 -10.31
N VAL A 66 0.20 3.96 -10.44
CA VAL A 66 0.56 2.54 -10.48
C VAL A 66 1.42 2.25 -11.71
N SER A 67 1.04 2.79 -12.87
CA SER A 67 1.80 2.63 -14.13
C SER A 67 3.17 3.28 -14.03
N PHE A 68 3.26 4.49 -13.48
CA PHE A 68 4.54 5.19 -13.27
C PHE A 68 5.49 4.38 -12.38
N ALA A 69 4.99 3.86 -11.25
CA ALA A 69 5.78 3.00 -10.38
C ALA A 69 6.23 1.70 -11.07
N PHE A 70 5.35 1.08 -11.87
CA PHE A 70 5.69 -0.09 -12.68
C PHE A 70 6.82 0.21 -13.65
N PHE A 71 6.76 1.33 -14.39
CA PHE A 71 7.81 1.70 -15.34
C PHE A 71 9.14 2.01 -14.67
N ILE A 72 9.14 2.62 -13.47
CA ILE A 72 10.36 2.82 -12.69
C ILE A 72 10.99 1.46 -12.34
N TRP A 73 10.20 0.55 -11.76
CA TRP A 73 10.69 -0.78 -11.39
C TRP A 73 11.14 -1.59 -12.60
N TYR A 74 10.40 -1.56 -13.70
CA TYR A 74 10.76 -2.25 -14.95
C TYR A 74 12.02 -1.67 -15.60
N GLY A 75 12.15 -0.34 -15.65
CA GLY A 75 13.36 0.31 -16.16
C GLY A 75 14.61 -0.07 -15.36
N TYR A 76 14.45 -0.28 -14.06
CA TYR A 76 15.50 -0.69 -13.15
C TYR A 76 15.83 -2.19 -13.21
N THR A 77 14.83 -3.07 -13.11
CA THR A 77 15.02 -4.52 -13.03
C THR A 77 15.25 -5.17 -14.39
N ARG A 78 14.75 -4.54 -15.46
CA ARG A 78 14.69 -5.07 -16.84
C ARG A 78 14.07 -6.47 -16.93
N SER A 79 13.23 -6.83 -15.96
CA SER A 79 12.61 -8.15 -15.89
C SER A 79 11.22 -8.00 -15.31
N LEU A 80 10.21 -8.39 -16.09
CA LEU A 80 8.81 -8.33 -15.66
C LEU A 80 8.59 -9.11 -14.37
N LYS A 81 9.15 -10.32 -14.29
CA LYS A 81 9.15 -11.16 -13.09
C LYS A 81 9.66 -10.42 -11.85
N LYS A 82 10.83 -9.77 -11.95
CA LYS A 82 11.41 -9.03 -10.82
C LYS A 82 10.57 -7.79 -10.46
N THR A 83 10.04 -7.08 -11.46
CA THR A 83 9.14 -5.94 -11.22
C THR A 83 7.90 -6.35 -10.46
N LEU A 84 7.19 -7.39 -10.92
CA LEU A 84 6.01 -7.91 -10.25
C LEU A 84 6.34 -8.38 -8.83
N TYR A 85 7.48 -9.05 -8.65
CA TYR A 85 7.93 -9.45 -7.32
C TYR A 85 8.16 -8.25 -6.39
N HIS A 86 8.86 -7.20 -6.83
CA HIS A 86 9.08 -6.01 -6.01
C HIS A 86 7.79 -5.26 -5.68
N LEU A 87 6.89 -5.10 -6.66
CA LEU A 87 5.57 -4.52 -6.42
C LEU A 87 4.75 -5.39 -5.46
N SER A 88 4.80 -6.72 -5.60
CA SER A 88 4.13 -7.64 -4.69
C SER A 88 4.61 -7.46 -3.26
N LEU A 89 5.93 -7.35 -3.02
CA LEU A 89 6.47 -7.10 -1.68
C LEU A 89 6.07 -5.73 -1.14
N ALA A 90 6.07 -4.69 -1.98
CA ALA A 90 5.62 -3.36 -1.60
C ALA A 90 4.13 -3.32 -1.19
N THR A 91 3.34 -4.29 -1.64
CA THR A 91 1.92 -4.43 -1.27
C THR A 91 1.73 -5.38 -0.07
N LEU A 92 2.36 -6.56 -0.13
CA LEU A 92 2.18 -7.66 0.82
C LEU A 92 2.75 -7.33 2.19
N ILE A 93 3.99 -6.85 2.27
CA ILE A 93 4.65 -6.60 3.56
C ILE A 93 3.81 -5.64 4.43
N PRO A 94 3.44 -4.43 3.97
CA PRO A 94 2.62 -3.55 4.79
C PRO A 94 1.23 -4.13 5.07
N SER A 95 0.64 -4.91 4.14
CA SER A 95 -0.65 -5.57 4.39
C SER A 95 -0.57 -6.63 5.47
N VAL A 96 0.46 -7.49 5.47
CA VAL A 96 0.67 -8.53 6.49
C VAL A 96 0.94 -7.89 7.84
N ILE A 97 1.78 -6.85 7.89
CA ILE A 97 2.00 -6.07 9.11
C ILE A 97 0.67 -5.48 9.60
N ALA A 98 -0.12 -4.88 8.72
CA ALA A 98 -1.41 -4.30 9.07
C ALA A 98 -2.43 -5.36 9.53
N ILE A 99 -2.43 -6.57 8.95
CA ILE A 99 -3.25 -7.70 9.39
C ILE A 99 -2.85 -8.10 10.81
N ILE A 100 -1.56 -8.32 11.05
CA ILE A 100 -1.03 -8.66 12.38
C ILE A 100 -1.44 -7.56 13.36
N LEU A 101 -1.20 -6.30 13.04
CA LEU A 101 -1.59 -5.19 13.90
C LEU A 101 -3.10 -5.09 14.09
N ASN A 102 -3.93 -5.39 13.10
CA ASN A 102 -5.39 -5.35 13.24
C ASN A 102 -5.86 -6.40 14.26
N PHE A 103 -5.36 -7.64 14.16
CA PHE A 103 -5.70 -8.71 15.10
C PHE A 103 -5.16 -8.49 16.51
N TYR A 104 -3.95 -7.91 16.65
CA TYR A 104 -3.34 -7.68 17.97
C TYR A 104 -3.75 -6.35 18.62
N SER A 105 -4.11 -5.33 17.84
CA SER A 105 -4.32 -3.98 18.38
C SER A 105 -5.67 -3.76 19.01
N ALA A 106 -6.76 -4.40 18.57
CA ALA A 106 -8.06 -4.18 19.20
C ALA A 106 -8.03 -4.64 20.67
N GLU A 107 -7.62 -5.89 20.92
CA GLU A 107 -7.55 -6.45 22.28
C GLU A 107 -6.53 -5.72 23.16
N VAL A 108 -5.34 -5.39 22.64
CA VAL A 108 -4.31 -4.67 23.40
C VAL A 108 -4.71 -3.20 23.63
N PHE A 109 -5.33 -2.53 22.67
CA PHE A 109 -5.81 -1.14 22.83
C PHE A 109 -6.93 -1.07 23.85
N PHE A 110 -7.93 -1.96 23.78
CA PHE A 110 -8.98 -2.03 24.79
C PHE A 110 -8.42 -2.41 26.17
N ALA A 111 -7.52 -3.39 26.26
CA ALA A 111 -6.89 -3.78 27.52
C ALA A 111 -6.02 -2.65 28.12
N THR A 112 -5.30 -1.89 27.30
CA THR A 112 -4.43 -0.79 27.76
C THR A 112 -5.24 0.41 28.24
N ILE A 113 -6.33 0.76 27.55
CA ILE A 113 -7.17 1.89 27.97
C ILE A 113 -8.04 1.51 29.17
N GLN A 114 -8.57 0.28 29.22
CA GLN A 114 -9.33 -0.22 30.37
C GLN A 114 -8.44 -0.33 31.63
N ALA A 115 -7.14 -0.58 31.48
CA ALA A 115 -6.18 -0.56 32.58
C ALA A 115 -5.77 0.86 33.05
N SER A 116 -6.02 1.91 32.25
CA SER A 116 -5.52 3.27 32.52
C SER A 116 -6.60 4.32 32.79
N ALA A 117 -7.89 4.04 32.57
CA ALA A 117 -8.96 4.99 32.82
C ALA A 117 -10.20 4.35 33.46
N ALA A 118 -10.52 4.73 34.71
CA ALA A 118 -11.74 4.35 35.41
C ALA A 118 -13.03 4.85 34.73
N GLU A 119 -12.91 5.84 33.82
CA GLU A 119 -14.02 6.40 33.04
C GLU A 119 -14.15 5.79 31.64
N PHE A 120 -13.38 4.74 31.33
CA PHE A 120 -13.39 4.12 30.00
C PHE A 120 -14.75 3.53 29.61
N GLU A 121 -15.53 3.05 30.58
CA GLU A 121 -16.92 2.59 30.39
C GLU A 121 -17.81 3.66 29.74
N THR A 122 -17.58 4.95 30.03
CA THR A 122 -18.40 6.06 29.50
C THR A 122 -18.03 6.41 28.05
N VAL A 123 -16.76 6.27 27.68
CA VAL A 123 -16.25 6.60 26.32
C VAL A 123 -16.30 5.39 25.39
N ARG A 124 -16.34 4.18 25.95
CA ARG A 124 -16.43 2.90 25.25
C ARG A 124 -17.50 2.87 24.16
N PRO A 125 -18.79 3.23 24.38
CA PRO A 125 -19.80 3.17 23.32
C PRO A 125 -19.53 4.15 22.16
N LEU A 126 -18.89 5.31 22.42
CA LEU A 126 -18.48 6.25 21.36
C LEU A 126 -17.29 5.71 20.56
N LEU A 127 -16.35 5.06 21.24
CA LEU A 127 -15.19 4.41 20.62
C LEU A 127 -15.60 3.16 19.83
N GLU A 128 -16.50 2.33 20.37
CA GLU A 128 -17.09 1.18 19.68
C GLU A 128 -17.87 1.65 18.45
N SER A 129 -18.70 2.69 18.54
CA SER A 129 -19.41 3.25 17.38
C SER A 129 -18.46 3.80 16.30
N TYR A 130 -17.39 4.51 16.71
CA TYR A 130 -16.37 5.01 15.79
C TYR A 130 -15.59 3.88 15.12
N LEU A 131 -15.21 2.87 15.90
CA LEU A 131 -14.50 1.69 15.40
C LEU A 131 -15.40 0.86 14.49
N GLU A 132 -16.65 0.59 14.86
CA GLU A 132 -17.62 -0.13 14.01
C GLU A 132 -17.89 0.57 12.68
N GLN A 133 -17.87 1.92 12.62
CA GLN A 133 -18.06 2.63 11.36
C GLN A 133 -16.78 2.75 10.50
N LYS A 134 -15.59 2.79 11.10
CA LYS A 134 -14.31 3.06 10.41
C LYS A 134 -13.46 1.81 10.19
N VAL A 135 -13.46 0.86 11.12
CA VAL A 135 -12.69 -0.40 11.04
C VAL A 135 -13.09 -1.26 9.85
N PRO A 136 -14.37 -1.39 9.44
CA PRO A 136 -14.72 -2.13 8.23
C PRO A 136 -13.96 -1.59 7.01
N LYS A 137 -13.81 -0.26 6.91
CA LYS A 137 -13.12 0.40 5.80
C LYS A 137 -11.61 0.15 5.81
N ILE A 138 -10.99 0.06 6.99
CA ILE A 138 -9.55 -0.24 7.12
C ILE A 138 -9.28 -1.70 6.77
N THR A 139 -10.08 -2.64 7.28
CA THR A 139 -9.98 -4.07 6.96
C THR A 139 -10.16 -4.31 5.47
N THR A 140 -11.11 -3.64 4.83
CA THR A 140 -11.31 -3.68 3.38
C THR A 140 -10.06 -3.26 2.59
N ILE A 141 -9.40 -2.17 3.00
CA ILE A 141 -8.16 -1.71 2.37
C ILE A 141 -7.07 -2.77 2.57
N ILE A 142 -6.87 -3.26 3.79
CA ILE A 142 -5.87 -4.27 4.12
C ILE A 142 -6.05 -5.55 3.27
N VAL A 143 -7.28 -6.05 3.17
CA VAL A 143 -7.61 -7.22 2.35
C VAL A 143 -7.36 -6.95 0.87
N GLY A 144 -7.75 -5.77 0.35
CA GLY A 144 -7.48 -5.39 -1.03
C GLY A 144 -5.98 -5.38 -1.35
N TYR A 145 -5.17 -4.78 -0.47
CA TYR A 145 -3.71 -4.80 -0.59
C TYR A 145 -3.15 -6.22 -0.56
N PHE A 146 -3.64 -7.07 0.34
CA PHE A 146 -3.21 -8.46 0.46
C PHE A 146 -3.52 -9.27 -0.80
N VAL A 147 -4.74 -9.17 -1.33
CA VAL A 147 -5.18 -9.90 -2.54
C VAL A 147 -4.38 -9.45 -3.77
N ILE A 148 -4.22 -8.14 -3.97
CA ILE A 148 -3.43 -7.59 -5.08
C ILE A 148 -1.97 -8.03 -4.96
N GLY A 149 -1.40 -7.90 -3.77
CA GLY A 149 -0.04 -8.30 -3.48
C GLY A 149 0.19 -9.79 -3.76
N LEU A 150 -0.72 -10.66 -3.31
CA LEU A 150 -0.63 -12.10 -3.52
C LEU A 150 -0.76 -12.46 -5.01
N GLY A 151 -1.69 -11.81 -5.73
CA GLY A 151 -1.87 -12.00 -7.17
C GLY A 151 -0.60 -11.66 -7.96
N LEU A 152 0.05 -10.53 -7.63
CA LEU A 152 1.32 -10.13 -8.24
C LEU A 152 2.45 -11.11 -7.88
N PHE A 153 2.49 -11.57 -6.64
CA PHE A 153 3.49 -12.53 -6.17
C PHE A 153 3.38 -13.83 -6.95
N VAL A 154 2.20 -14.46 -6.98
CA VAL A 154 1.94 -15.71 -7.71
C VAL A 154 2.27 -15.55 -9.20
N THR A 155 1.80 -14.46 -9.81
CA THR A 155 2.08 -14.17 -11.23
C THR A 155 3.57 -14.06 -11.51
N SER A 156 4.35 -13.47 -10.59
CA SER A 156 5.80 -13.37 -10.73
C SER A 156 6.49 -14.74 -10.80
N PHE A 157 5.97 -15.76 -10.11
CA PHE A 157 6.51 -17.12 -10.17
C PHE A 157 6.12 -17.86 -11.44
N SER A 158 4.90 -17.65 -11.93
CA SER A 158 4.38 -18.28 -13.16
C SER A 158 5.05 -17.76 -14.44
N MET A 159 5.66 -16.59 -14.42
CA MET A 159 6.37 -16.06 -15.59
C MET A 159 7.71 -16.76 -15.82
N LYS A 160 7.91 -17.23 -17.07
CA LYS A 160 9.22 -17.64 -17.58
C LYS A 160 10.14 -16.42 -17.71
N LYS A 161 11.45 -16.64 -17.54
CA LYS A 161 12.49 -15.60 -17.44
C LYS A 161 12.45 -14.57 -18.57
#